data_AF-A0AA95FK68-F1
#
_entry.id   AF-A0AA95FK68-F1
#
_cell.length_a   1.000
_cell.length_b   1.000
_cell.length_c   1.000
_cell.angle_alpha   90.00
_cell.angle_beta   90.00
_cell.angle_gamma   90.00
#
_symmetry.space_group_name_H-M   'P 1'
#
loop_
_entity.id
_entity.type
_entity.pdbx_description
1 polymer ?
#
loop_
_entity_poly.entity_id
_entity_poly.type
_entity_poly.pdbx_seq_one_letter_code
_entity_poly.pdbx_strand_id
1 'polypeptide(L)' 'MIKIKRKFHYLIGRTKADIISDFGENYVESENIFYYTINRTWFTKGITLSVRFDQDDKVKAVSTMKNNYTLIWHSVFDR' A
#
# COMPACT_ATOMS: atom_id res chain seq x y z
N MET A 1 15.65 -2.91 -8.02
CA MET A 1 14.30 -2.69 -7.43
C MET A 1 13.37 -3.91 -7.51
N ILE A 2 13.86 -5.15 -7.68
CA ILE A 2 13.01 -6.32 -8.02
C ILE A 2 12.56 -7.13 -6.78
N LYS A 3 13.30 -7.10 -5.67
CA LYS A 3 13.06 -7.98 -4.51
C LYS A 3 11.77 -7.66 -3.72
N ILE A 4 11.27 -6.43 -3.74
CA ILE A 4 10.08 -6.03 -2.94
C ILE A 4 8.78 -6.44 -3.63
N LYS A 5 8.69 -6.36 -4.97
CA LYS A 5 7.50 -6.79 -5.72
C LYS A 5 7.15 -8.26 -5.45
N ARG A 6 8.15 -9.15 -5.41
CA ARG A 6 7.93 -10.57 -5.09
C ARG A 6 7.40 -10.81 -3.68
N LYS A 7 7.66 -9.90 -2.73
CA LYS A 7 7.27 -10.11 -1.33
C LYS A 7 5.75 -10.07 -1.13
N PHE A 8 4.98 -9.44 -2.03
CA PHE A 8 3.53 -9.26 -1.85
C PHE A 8 2.69 -9.97 -2.92
N HIS A 9 3.29 -10.65 -3.89
CA HIS A 9 2.55 -11.39 -4.92
C HIS A 9 1.69 -12.53 -4.35
N TYR A 10 1.97 -13.01 -3.14
CA TYR A 10 1.15 -14.02 -2.46
C TYR A 10 -0.26 -13.49 -2.11
N LEU A 11 -0.48 -12.18 -2.17
CA LEU A 11 -1.78 -11.55 -1.93
C LEU A 11 -2.70 -11.63 -3.14
N ILE A 12 -2.20 -11.92 -4.35
CA ILE A 12 -3.02 -12.01 -5.55
C ILE A 12 -4.10 -13.10 -5.37
N GLY A 13 -5.35 -12.77 -5.69
CA GLY A 13 -6.50 -13.64 -5.55
C GLY A 13 -7.11 -13.69 -4.14
N ARG A 14 -6.47 -13.10 -3.13
CA ARG A 14 -7.09 -12.93 -1.81
C ARG A 14 -8.23 -11.92 -1.86
N THR A 15 -9.16 -12.02 -0.92
CA THR A 15 -10.31 -11.11 -0.85
C THR A 15 -9.92 -9.80 -0.16
N LYS A 16 -10.70 -8.74 -0.40
CA LYS A 16 -10.62 -7.47 0.31
C LYS A 16 -10.63 -7.66 1.83
N ALA A 17 -11.49 -8.54 2.34
CA ALA A 17 -11.57 -8.88 3.76
C ALA A 17 -10.28 -9.52 4.30
N ASP A 18 -9.65 -10.42 3.54
CA ASP A 18 -8.36 -11.02 3.93
C ASP A 18 -7.26 -9.96 4.06
N ILE A 19 -7.23 -9.00 3.13
CA ILE A 19 -6.24 -7.91 3.16
C ILE A 19 -6.45 -7.02 4.39
N ILE A 20 -7.70 -6.69 4.72
CA ILE A 20 -8.02 -5.90 5.92
C ILE A 20 -7.65 -6.68 7.19
N SER A 21 -7.90 -7.98 7.22
CA SER A 21 -7.52 -8.85 8.34
C SER A 21 -5.99 -8.89 8.55
N ASP A 22 -5.22 -9.01 7.46
CA ASP A 22 -3.76 -9.13 7.51
C ASP A 22 -3.06 -7.79 7.84
N PHE A 23 -3.56 -6.66 7.33
CA PHE A 23 -2.89 -5.35 7.40
C PHE A 23 -3.61 -4.31 8.29
N GLY A 24 -4.84 -4.60 8.72
CA GLY A 24 -5.71 -3.71 9.48
C GLY A 24 -6.50 -2.73 8.60
N GLU A 25 -7.28 -1.88 9.28
CA GLU A 25 -8.17 -0.89 8.67
C GLU A 25 -7.49 0.45 8.38
N ASN A 26 -6.20 0.59 8.71
CA ASN A 26 -5.43 1.81 8.48
C ASN A 26 -4.93 1.91 7.02
N TYR A 27 -5.86 2.08 6.09
CA TYR A 27 -5.59 2.27 4.66
C TYR A 27 -6.34 3.47 4.09
N VAL A 28 -5.86 3.96 2.95
CA VAL A 28 -6.62 4.90 2.10
C VAL A 28 -7.20 4.11 0.94
N GLU A 29 -8.49 4.28 0.66
CA GLU A 29 -9.16 3.67 -0.50
C GLU A 29 -9.37 4.69 -1.61
N SER A 30 -9.02 4.32 -2.84
CA SER A 30 -9.32 5.12 -4.04
C SER A 30 -9.39 4.20 -5.26
N GLU A 31 -10.44 4.34 -6.08
CA GLU A 31 -10.62 3.59 -7.34
C GLU A 31 -10.42 2.06 -7.22
N ASN A 32 -10.98 1.43 -6.18
CA ASN A 32 -10.79 0.00 -5.87
C ASN A 32 -9.32 -0.38 -5.63
N ILE A 33 -8.56 0.56 -5.06
CA ILE A 33 -7.18 0.34 -4.64
C ILE A 33 -7.06 0.73 -3.18
N PHE A 34 -6.50 -0.18 -2.38
CA PHE A 34 -6.07 0.11 -1.02
C PHE A 34 -4.61 0.53 -1.00
N TYR A 35 -4.33 1.60 -0.28
CA TYR A 35 -3.00 2.13 -0.06
C TYR A 35 -2.65 2.00 1.42
N TYR A 36 -1.71 1.11 1.71
CA TYR A 36 -1.15 0.90 3.04
C TYR A 36 0.21 1.57 3.15
N THR A 37 0.41 2.34 4.22
CA THR A 37 1.73 2.89 4.56
C THR A 37 2.43 1.94 5.52
N ILE A 38 3.36 1.15 5.01
CA ILE A 38 4.20 0.26 5.80
C ILE A 38 5.43 1.06 6.23
N ASN A 39 5.32 1.72 7.39
CA ASN A 39 6.43 2.42 8.03
C ASN A 39 7.12 1.51 9.05
N ARG A 40 8.44 1.39 8.96
CA ARG A 40 9.24 0.64 9.94
C ARG A 40 10.17 1.58 10.69
N THR A 41 9.67 2.37 11.64
CA THR A 41 10.42 3.29 12.57
C THR A 41 10.73 4.70 12.05
N TRP A 42 10.93 5.63 13.02
CA TRP A 42 11.20 7.07 12.88
C TRP A 42 12.35 7.41 11.91
N PHE A 43 13.31 6.51 11.71
CA PHE A 43 14.51 6.72 10.89
C PHE A 43 14.46 6.04 9.52
N THR A 44 13.34 5.42 9.17
CA THR A 44 13.28 4.47 8.06
C THR A 44 12.26 4.93 7.02
N LYS A 45 12.69 4.93 5.76
CA LYS A 45 11.89 5.27 4.57
C LYS A 45 10.61 4.43 4.52
N GLY A 46 9.45 5.10 4.48
CA GLY A 46 8.16 4.43 4.35
C GLY A 46 7.99 3.70 3.02
N ILE A 47 7.27 2.59 3.03
CA ILE A 47 6.87 1.90 1.80
C ILE A 47 5.36 2.00 1.69
N THR A 48 4.86 2.54 0.58
CA THR A 48 3.45 2.43 0.24
C THR A 48 3.23 1.11 -0.48
N LEU A 49 2.35 0.26 0.06
CA LEU A 49 1.82 -0.92 -0.62
C LEU A 49 0.46 -0.54 -1.22
N SER A 50 0.35 -0.67 -2.53
CA SER A 50 -0.91 -0.51 -3.25
C SER A 50 -1.45 -1.89 -3.62
N VAL A 51 -2.70 -2.15 -3.25
CA VAL A 51 -3.43 -3.40 -3.50
C VAL A 51 -4.66 -3.06 -4.33
N ARG A 52 -4.69 -3.49 -5.60
CA ARG A 52 -5.81 -3.25 -6.51
C ARG A 52 -6.73 -4.46 -6.52
N PHE A 53 -8.03 -4.20 -6.42
CA PHE A 53 -9.08 -5.21 -6.47
C PHE A 53 -9.72 -5.28 -7.87
N ASP A 54 -10.29 -6.43 -8.20
CA ASP A 54 -11.20 -6.62 -9.33
C ASP A 54 -12.66 -6.38 -8.93
N GLN A 55 -13.59 -6.71 -9.82
CA GLN A 55 -15.03 -6.54 -9.59
C GLN A 55 -15.61 -7.53 -8.59
N ASP A 56 -14.88 -8.59 -8.25
CA ASP A 56 -15.27 -9.62 -7.27
C ASP A 56 -14.59 -9.38 -5.90
N ASP A 57 -14.08 -8.17 -5.67
CA ASP A 57 -13.32 -7.79 -4.47
C ASP A 57 -12.08 -8.67 -4.21
N LYS A 58 -11.49 -9.25 -5.26
CA LYS A 58 -10.25 -10.03 -5.17
C LYS A 58 -9.06 -9.22 -5.64
N VAL A 59 -7.91 -9.46 -5.00
CA VAL A 59 -6.67 -8.75 -5.36
C VAL A 59 -6.23 -9.15 -6.77
N LYS A 60 -6.29 -8.19 -7.68
CA LYS A 60 -5.85 -8.32 -9.07
C LYS A 60 -4.38 -7.97 -9.25
N ALA A 61 -3.89 -6.98 -8.52
CA ALA A 61 -2.51 -6.52 -8.65
C ALA A 61 -2.00 -5.92 -7.35
N VAL A 62 -0.69 -6.05 -7.11
CA VAL A 62 0.00 -5.40 -6.01
C VAL A 62 1.20 -4.63 -6.52
N SER A 63 1.47 -3.48 -5.92
CA SER A 63 2.68 -2.72 -6.20
C SER A 63 3.20 -2.06 -4.94
N THR A 64 4.50 -1.82 -4.89
CA THR A 64 5.14 -1.16 -3.76
C THR A 64 5.94 0.02 -4.24
N MET A 65 5.71 1.18 -3.65
CA MET A 65 6.49 2.38 -3.88
C MET A 65 7.32 2.68 -2.63
N LYS A 66 8.63 2.89 -2.82
CA LYS A 66 9.47 3.39 -1.73
C LYS A 66 9.23 4.90 -1.64
N ASN A 67 8.70 5.37 -0.51
CA ASN A 67 8.63 6.79 -0.24
C ASN A 67 10.02 7.24 0.22
N ASN A 68 10.75 7.86 -0.69
CA ASN A 68 12.14 8.24 -0.46
C ASN A 68 12.29 9.54 0.35
N TYR A 69 11.21 10.15 0.86
CA TYR A 69 11.31 11.48 1.45
C TYR A 69 10.54 11.69 2.75
N THR A 70 11.30 12.19 3.73
CA THR A 70 11.03 13.32 4.63
C THR A 70 10.44 14.55 3.89
N LEU A 71 9.43 14.40 3.03
CA LEU A 71 8.78 15.49 2.28
C LEU A 71 7.27 15.25 2.11
N ILE A 72 6.56 14.95 3.20
CA ILE A 72 5.11 15.22 3.25
C ILE A 72 4.81 15.91 4.58
N TRP A 73 5.40 17.08 4.77
CA TRP A 73 4.96 18.06 5.77
C TRP A 73 5.04 19.51 5.24
N HIS A 74 5.30 19.71 3.93
CA HIS A 74 5.55 21.06 3.39
C HIS A 74 4.87 21.39 2.05
N SER A 75 4.00 20.54 1.48
CA SER A 75 3.37 20.87 0.18
C SER A 75 1.86 20.65 0.12
N VAL A 76 1.18 20.58 1.27
CA VAL A 76 -0.30 20.58 1.33
C VAL A 76 -0.84 21.86 1.99
N PHE A 77 0.03 22.83 2.32
CA PHE A 77 -0.36 24.11 2.95
C PHE A 77 0.11 25.35 2.19
N ASP A 78 0.59 25.23 0.95
CA ASP A 78 0.73 26.42 0.10
C ASP A 78 -0.52 26.59 -0.74
N ARG A 79 -1.11 27.75 -0.53
CA ARG A 79 -2.48 28.20 -0.83
C ARG A 79 -2.55 28.88 -2.18
#